data_AF-A0A423HCU2-F1
#
_entry.id   AF-A0A423HCU2-F1
#
_cell.length_a   1.000
_cell.length_b   1.000
_cell.length_c   1.000
_cell.angle_alpha   90.00
_cell.angle_beta   90.00
_cell.angle_gamma   90.00
#
_symmetry.space_group_name_H-M   'P 1'
#
loop_
_entity.id
_entity.type
_entity.pdbx_description
1 polymer ?
#
loop_
_entity_poly.entity_id
_entity_poly.type
_entity_poly.pdbx_seq_one_letter_code
_entity_poly.pdbx_strand_id
1 'polypeptide(L)'
;MRHRKSGRHLSRTSSHRKAMFQNMAVSLFEHELIKTTLPKAKELRRVAEPLITLAKTDSLANRRLAFDRTRSKAIVGKLFNDLGK
;
A
#
# COMPACT_ATOMS: atom_id res chain seq x y z
N MET A 1 6.46 4.95 -28.68
CA MET A 1 7.16 5.34 -27.42
C MET A 1 6.17 5.54 -26.28
N ARG A 2 6.58 5.31 -25.02
CA ARG A 2 5.70 5.42 -23.84
C ARG A 2 5.83 6.81 -23.17
N HIS A 3 5.45 7.88 -23.86
CA HIS A 3 5.62 9.26 -23.37
C HIS A 3 4.78 9.55 -22.12
N ARG A 4 5.43 10.12 -21.08
CA ARG A 4 4.82 10.58 -19.80
C ARG A 4 3.92 9.55 -19.08
N LYS A 5 4.01 8.25 -19.39
CA LYS A 5 3.21 7.23 -18.68
C LYS A 5 3.90 6.83 -17.39
N SER A 6 3.16 6.86 -16.28
CA SER A 6 3.64 6.40 -14.99
C SER A 6 3.21 4.95 -14.71
N GLY A 7 3.93 4.28 -13.80
CA GLY A 7 3.61 2.93 -13.34
C GLY A 7 4.16 1.82 -14.23
N ARG A 8 4.61 0.73 -13.61
CA ARG A 8 5.15 -0.46 -14.29
C ARG A 8 4.08 -1.52 -14.49
N HIS A 9 4.12 -2.21 -15.64
CA HIS A 9 3.21 -3.32 -15.94
C HIS A 9 3.53 -4.60 -15.15
N LEU A 10 4.80 -4.81 -14.79
CA LEU A 10 5.30 -5.97 -14.05
C LEU A 10 4.87 -7.33 -14.63
N SER A 11 4.68 -7.38 -15.95
CA SER A 11 4.20 -8.55 -16.70
C SER A 11 2.96 -9.21 -16.07
N ARG A 12 2.04 -8.40 -15.53
CA ARG A 12 0.82 -8.86 -14.84
C ARG A 12 -0.39 -8.07 -15.31
N THR A 13 -1.57 -8.66 -15.25
CA THR A 13 -2.84 -7.95 -15.49
C THR A 13 -3.08 -6.88 -14.40
N SER A 14 -4.02 -5.97 -14.64
CA SER A 14 -4.38 -4.91 -13.69
C SER A 14 -4.91 -5.47 -12.36
N SER A 15 -5.78 -6.48 -12.42
CA SER A 15 -6.35 -7.15 -11.24
C SER A 15 -5.26 -7.80 -10.38
N HIS A 16 -4.36 -8.58 -10.99
CA HIS A 16 -3.25 -9.20 -10.28
C HIS A 16 -2.31 -8.15 -9.70
N ARG A 17 -1.95 -7.09 -10.43
CA ARG A 17 -1.12 -6.01 -9.85
C ARG A 17 -1.76 -5.39 -8.61
N LYS A 18 -3.07 -5.11 -8.65
CA LYS A 18 -3.79 -4.53 -7.50
C LYS A 18 -3.71 -5.45 -6.28
N ALA A 19 -4.03 -6.73 -6.44
CA ALA A 19 -3.97 -7.72 -5.37
C ALA A 19 -2.54 -7.92 -4.83
N MET A 20 -1.54 -8.01 -5.72
CA MET A 20 -0.14 -8.16 -5.34
C MET A 20 0.36 -6.98 -4.51
N PHE A 21 0.08 -5.74 -4.92
CA PHE A 21 0.49 -4.56 -4.15
C PHE A 21 -0.25 -4.42 -2.84
N GLN A 22 -1.53 -4.79 -2.80
CA GLN A 22 -2.30 -4.83 -1.57
C GLN A 22 -1.67 -5.81 -0.55
N ASN A 23 -1.34 -7.03 -0.98
CA ASN A 23 -0.71 -8.02 -0.12
C ASN A 23 0.69 -7.56 0.34
N MET A 24 1.51 -7.01 -0.57
CA MET A 24 2.83 -6.49 -0.21
C MET A 24 2.75 -5.31 0.77
N ALA A 25 1.75 -4.43 0.65
CA ALA A 25 1.56 -3.33 1.60
C ALA A 25 1.17 -3.86 2.98
N VAL A 26 0.26 -4.85 3.04
CA VAL A 26 -0.11 -5.53 4.29
C VAL A 26 1.12 -6.16 4.95
N SER A 27 1.90 -6.97 4.22
CA SER A 27 3.11 -7.59 4.75
C SER A 27 4.17 -6.58 5.18
N LEU A 28 4.31 -5.46 4.46
CA LEU A 28 5.22 -4.38 4.85
C LEU A 28 4.82 -3.75 6.19
N PHE A 29 3.53 -3.47 6.41
CA PHE A 29 3.08 -2.90 7.67
C PHE A 29 3.11 -3.91 8.82
N GLU A 30 2.87 -5.19 8.52
CA GLU A 30 2.93 -6.26 9.50
C GLU A 30 4.35 -6.47 10.04
N HIS A 31 5.33 -6.63 9.14
CA HIS A 31 6.70 -7.01 9.48
C HIS A 31 7.70 -5.85 9.47
N GLU A 32 7.29 -4.65 9.06
CA GLU A 32 8.10 -3.40 8.98
C GLU A 32 9.26 -3.43 7.97
N LEU A 33 9.71 -4.62 7.58
CA LEU A 33 10.73 -4.86 6.59
C LEU A 33 10.34 -6.06 5.72
N ILE A 34 10.40 -5.90 4.40
CA ILE A 34 10.22 -7.01 3.45
C ILE A 34 11.32 -7.00 2.40
N LYS A 35 11.74 -8.18 1.95
CA LYS A 35 12.66 -8.34 0.82
C LYS A 35 11.87 -8.63 -0.46
N THR A 36 12.04 -7.80 -1.48
CA THR A 36 11.38 -7.98 -2.79
C THR A 36 12.28 -7.49 -3.92
N THR A 37 11.85 -7.68 -5.17
CA THR A 37 12.59 -7.19 -6.35
C THR A 37 12.57 -5.67 -6.41
N LEU A 38 13.69 -5.06 -6.82
CA LEU A 38 13.84 -3.61 -6.96
C LEU A 38 12.66 -2.89 -7.67
N PRO A 39 12.16 -3.34 -8.83
CA PRO A 39 11.03 -2.66 -9.48
C PRO A 39 9.74 -2.74 -8.66
N LYS A 40 9.46 -3.86 -7.99
CA LYS A 40 8.28 -3.98 -7.09
C LYS A 40 8.42 -3.05 -5.89
N ALA A 41 9.59 -2.99 -5.27
CA ALA A 41 9.85 -2.09 -4.14
C ALA A 41 9.63 -0.62 -4.52
N LYS A 42 10.17 -0.18 -5.66
CA LYS A 42 9.99 1.20 -6.16
C LYS A 42 8.52 1.54 -6.44
N GLU A 43 7.74 0.60 -6.95
CA GLU A 43 6.30 0.81 -7.17
C GLU A 43 5.48 0.74 -5.88
N LEU A 44 5.86 -0.13 -4.93
CA LEU A 44 5.15 -0.31 -3.65
C LEU A 44 5.08 0.99 -2.85
N ARG A 45 6.10 1.85 -2.95
CA ARG A 45 6.11 3.20 -2.35
C ARG A 45 4.86 4.00 -2.69
N ARG A 46 4.40 3.93 -3.94
CA ARG A 46 3.19 4.65 -4.40
C ARG A 46 1.89 4.16 -3.77
N VAL A 47 1.92 2.98 -3.15
CA VAL A 47 0.77 2.38 -2.47
C VAL A 47 0.90 2.51 -0.95
N ALA A 48 2.09 2.26 -0.41
CA ALA A 48 2.34 2.27 1.04
C ALA A 48 2.42 3.69 1.62
N GLU A 49 3.16 4.62 1.00
CA GLU A 49 3.34 5.97 1.54
C GLU A 49 2.00 6.73 1.67
N PRO A 50 1.08 6.71 0.68
CA PRO A 50 -0.22 7.35 0.84
C PRO A 50 -1.11 6.74 1.94
N LEU A 51 -0.92 5.46 2.28
CA LEU A 51 -1.63 4.84 3.40
C LEU A 51 -1.12 5.37 4.74
N ILE A 52 0.17 5.62 4.87
CA ILE A 52 0.76 6.27 6.05
C ILE A 52 0.27 7.72 6.14
N THR A 53 0.30 8.48 5.03
CA THR A 53 -0.22 9.85 5.00
C THR A 53 -1.70 9.92 5.39
N LEU A 54 -2.50 8.97 4.94
CA LEU A 54 -3.91 8.86 5.32
C LEU A 54 -4.08 8.59 6.83
N ALA A 55 -3.18 7.79 7.41
CA ALA A 55 -3.22 7.44 8.82
C ALA A 55 -2.87 8.60 9.76
N LYS A 56 -2.18 9.64 9.25
CA LYS A 56 -1.86 10.86 10.03
C LYS A 56 -3.07 11.66 10.49
N THR A 57 -4.21 11.51 9.81
CA THR A 57 -5.47 12.14 10.21
C THR A 57 -6.46 11.06 10.54
N ASP A 58 -6.69 10.83 11.83
CA ASP A 58 -7.65 9.83 12.26
C ASP A 58 -9.09 10.32 12.06
N SER A 59 -9.80 9.65 11.15
CA SER A 59 -11.23 9.85 10.94
C SER A 59 -11.86 8.53 10.50
N LEU A 60 -13.16 8.38 10.76
CA LEU A 60 -13.91 7.20 10.35
C LEU A 60 -13.85 6.98 8.82
N ALA A 61 -13.90 8.06 8.05
CA ALA A 61 -13.79 8.03 6.60
C ALA A 61 -12.41 7.50 6.16
N ASN A 62 -11.33 7.98 6.78
CA ASN A 62 -9.97 7.55 6.48
C ASN A 62 -9.73 6.10 6.87
N ARG A 63 -10.25 5.65 8.02
CA ARG A 63 -10.20 4.23 8.42
C ARG A 63 -10.94 3.32 7.44
N ARG A 64 -12.12 3.73 6.96
CA ARG A 64 -12.87 3.00 5.92
C ARG A 64 -12.11 2.94 4.60
N LEU A 65 -11.49 4.04 4.18
CA LEU A 65 -10.70 4.10 2.95
C LEU A 65 -9.42 3.26 3.04
N ALA A 66 -8.75 3.25 4.19
CA ALA A 66 -7.60 2.38 4.45
C ALA A 66 -8.00 0.90 4.42
N PHE A 67 -9.17 0.56 4.98
CA PHE A 67 -9.71 -0.80 4.93
C PHE A 67 -10.07 -1.24 3.50
N ASP A 68 -10.64 -0.36 2.68
CA ASP A 68 -10.92 -0.67 1.27
C ASP A 68 -9.65 -1.06 0.48
N ARG A 69 -8.53 -0.40 0.80
CA ARG A 69 -7.23 -0.59 0.14
C ARG A 69 -6.41 -1.76 0.68
N THR A 70 -6.56 -2.12 1.95
CA THR A 70 -5.76 -3.17 2.60
C THR A 70 -6.55 -4.45 2.85
N ARG A 71 -7.87 -4.35 3.07
CA ARG A 71 -8.79 -5.43 3.50
C ARG A 71 -8.38 -6.14 4.80
N SER A 72 -7.52 -5.52 5.62
CA SER A 72 -7.10 -6.07 6.91
C SER A 72 -7.41 -5.09 8.03
N LYS A 73 -8.30 -5.48 8.94
CA LYS A 73 -8.67 -4.67 10.12
C LYS A 73 -7.48 -4.47 11.07
N ALA A 74 -6.63 -5.50 11.22
CA ALA A 74 -5.45 -5.45 12.08
C ALA A 74 -4.44 -4.40 11.59
N ILE A 75 -4.16 -4.37 10.28
CA ILE A 75 -3.25 -3.39 9.69
C ILE A 75 -3.81 -1.98 9.75
N VAL A 76 -5.12 -1.80 9.58
CA VAL A 76 -5.75 -0.49 9.78
C VAL A 76 -5.59 -0.03 11.24
N GLY A 77 -5.72 -0.92 12.22
CA GLY A 77 -5.42 -0.61 13.62
C GLY A 77 -3.98 -0.12 13.81
N LYS A 78 -2.99 -0.91 13.35
CA LYS A 78 -1.56 -0.57 13.44
C LYS A 78 -1.22 0.75 12.73
N LEU A 79 -1.78 0.97 11.54
CA LEU A 79 -1.55 2.18 10.75
C LEU A 79 -1.93 3.45 11.51
N PHE A 80 -3.14 3.52 12.08
CA PHE A 80 -3.62 4.74 12.73
C PHE A 80 -3.13 4.90 14.18
N ASN A 81 -2.86 3.80 14.88
CA ASN A 81 -2.46 3.85 16.29
C ASN A 81 -0.94 4.03 16.48
N ASP A 82 -0.13 3.45 15.58
CA ASP A 82 1.33 3.36 15.74
C ASP A 82 2.07 4.14 14.64
N LEU A 83 1.73 3.91 13.36
CA LEU A 83 2.49 4.45 12.22
C LEU A 83 2.08 5.88 11.79
N GLY A 84 0.86 6.30 12.14
CA GLY A 84 0.29 7.59 11.76
C GLY A 84 0.53 8.72 12.77
N LYS A 85 1.15 8.42 13.92
CA LYS A 85 1.54 9.45 14.90
C LYS A 85 2.64 10.37 14.38
#